data_AF-A0A409VZ97-F1
#
_entry.id   AF-A0A409VZ97-F1
#
_cell.length_a   1.000
_cell.length_b   1.000
_cell.length_c   1.000
_cell.angle_alpha   90.00
_cell.angle_beta   90.00
_cell.angle_gamma   90.00
#
_symmetry.space_group_name_H-M   'P 1'
#
loop_
_entity.id
_entity.type
_entity.pdbx_description
1 polymer ?
#
loop_
_entity_poly.entity_id
_entity_poly.type
_entity_poly.pdbx_seq_one_letter_code
_entity_poly.pdbx_strand_id
1 'polypeptide(L)' 'MAHPVLWPKKSFFYPIGNTPPTCFTQDLAPELRADVLLLACGDPRSIFYTVYADLAPGLWILPAVTGNPPF' A
#
# COMPACT_ATOMS: atom_id res chain seq x y z
N MET A 1 38.48 -5.51 12.18
CA MET A 1 37.39 -5.68 13.16
C MET A 1 36.61 -6.92 12.78
N ALA A 2 36.50 -7.91 13.66
CA ALA A 2 35.68 -9.09 13.43
C ALA A 2 34.26 -8.83 13.94
N HIS A 3 33.26 -8.92 13.07
CA HIS A 3 31.85 -8.82 13.46
C HIS A 3 31.30 -10.23 13.71
N PRO A 4 30.51 -10.48 14.76
CA PRO A 4 29.90 -11.78 14.98
C PRO A 4 29.02 -12.17 13.80
N VAL A 5 29.19 -13.41 13.32
CA VAL A 5 28.33 -13.98 12.28
C VAL A 5 26.99 -14.34 12.90
N LEU A 6 25.97 -13.57 12.58
CA LEU A 6 24.59 -13.86 12.97
C LEU A 6 24.02 -14.88 11.97
N TRP A 7 24.00 -16.15 12.37
CA TRP A 7 23.35 -17.20 11.58
C TRP A 7 21.86 -17.28 11.95
N PRO A 8 20.94 -16.88 11.06
CA PRO A 8 19.51 -16.97 11.35
C PRO A 8 19.09 -18.45 11.45
N LYS A 9 18.53 -18.85 12.61
CA LYS A 9 18.07 -20.22 12.87
C LYS A 9 16.74 -20.57 12.19
N LYS A 10 15.98 -19.55 11.78
CA LYS A 10 14.69 -19.67 11.09
C LYS A 10 14.57 -18.56 10.07
N SER A 11 14.10 -18.93 8.88
CA SER A 11 13.75 -18.02 7.80
C SER A 11 12.23 -17.97 7.74
N PHE A 12 11.63 -16.79 7.92
CA PHE A 12 10.21 -16.61 7.68
C PHE A 12 10.02 -16.06 6.27
N PHE A 13 9.23 -16.75 5.45
CA PHE A 13 8.90 -16.32 4.11
C PHE A 13 7.47 -15.78 4.09
N TYR A 14 7.33 -14.46 3.99
CA TYR A 14 6.04 -13.78 3.87
C TYR A 14 5.93 -13.21 2.45
N PRO A 15 5.46 -13.99 1.46
CA PRO A 15 5.43 -13.56 0.06
C PRO A 15 4.58 -12.29 -0.15
N ILE A 16 3.62 -12.05 0.74
CA ILE A 16 2.76 -10.87 0.74
C ILE A 16 2.98 -10.00 1.99
N GLY A 17 4.03 -10.21 2.79
CA GLY A 17 4.25 -9.50 4.05
C GLY A 17 3.35 -9.95 5.23
N ASN A 18 3.63 -9.43 6.42
CA ASN A 18 2.83 -9.60 7.66
C ASN A 18 2.29 -8.25 8.20
N THR A 19 3.07 -7.18 8.08
CA THR A 19 2.77 -5.80 8.54
C THR A 19 1.46 -5.21 7.99
N PRO A 20 0.66 -4.45 8.75
CA PRO A 20 -0.48 -3.74 8.18
C PRO A 20 -0.08 -2.85 6.99
N PRO A 21 -0.87 -2.80 5.90
CA PRO A 21 -0.55 -1.97 4.74
C PRO A 21 -0.65 -0.49 5.10
N THR A 22 0.18 0.33 4.46
CA THR A 22 0.16 1.80 4.56
C THR A 22 -0.25 2.40 3.21
N CYS A 23 -1.05 3.47 3.22
CA CYS A 23 -1.40 4.19 2.00
C CYS A 23 -0.32 5.25 1.71
N PHE A 24 0.32 5.19 0.55
CA PHE A 24 1.41 6.10 0.20
C PHE A 24 0.93 7.48 -0.27
N THR A 25 -0.35 7.61 -0.62
CA THR A 25 -0.97 8.83 -1.16
C THR A 25 -1.87 9.54 -0.15
N GLN A 26 -2.02 9.00 1.06
CA GLN A 26 -2.98 9.52 2.06
C GLN A 26 -2.79 11.01 2.42
N ASP A 27 -1.54 11.50 2.35
CA ASP A 27 -1.17 12.87 2.69
C ASP A 27 -1.05 13.76 1.44
N LEU A 28 -1.35 13.21 0.25
CA LEU A 28 -1.30 13.90 -1.02
C LEU A 28 -2.72 14.29 -1.45
N ALA A 29 -2.85 15.47 -2.06
CA ALA A 29 -4.13 15.86 -2.65
C ALA A 29 -4.46 14.96 -3.86
N PRO A 30 -5.75 14.63 -4.11
CA PRO A 30 -6.15 13.69 -5.18
C PRO A 30 -5.69 14.10 -6.57
N GLU A 31 -5.58 15.41 -6.83
CA GLU A 31 -5.21 15.94 -8.14
C GLU A 31 -3.69 15.94 -8.39
N LEU A 32 -2.90 15.59 -7.38
CA LEU A 32 -1.46 15.57 -7.48
C LEU A 32 -0.97 14.17 -7.82
N ARG A 33 -0.08 14.12 -8.80
CA ARG A 33 0.59 12.87 -9.17
C ARG A 33 1.60 12.49 -8.09
N ALA A 34 1.51 11.25 -7.60
CA ALA A 34 2.49 10.64 -6.72
C ALA A 34 3.51 9.82 -7.53
N ASP A 35 4.80 10.15 -7.43
CA ASP A 35 5.88 9.28 -7.91
C ASP A 35 6.57 8.63 -6.69
N VAL A 36 6.24 7.37 -6.41
CA VAL A 36 6.68 6.65 -5.20
C VAL A 36 7.81 5.67 -5.52
N LEU A 37 8.96 5.82 -4.84
CA LEU A 37 10.08 4.89 -4.92
C LEU A 37 10.16 4.06 -3.63
N LEU A 38 9.97 2.74 -3.74
CA LEU A 38 10.04 1.81 -2.61
C LEU A 38 11.36 1.04 -2.66
N LEU A 39 12.26 1.34 -1.72
CA LEU A 39 13.52 0.60 -1.56
C LEU A 39 13.32 -0.55 -0.57
N ALA A 40 13.72 -1.76 -0.98
CA ALA A 40 13.54 -2.98 -0.20
C ALA A 40 12.08 -3.22 0.23
N CYS A 41 11.13 -3.07 -0.71
CA CYS A 41 9.72 -3.37 -0.48
C CYS A 41 9.54 -4.88 -0.21
N GLY A 42 9.56 -5.26 1.07
CA GLY A 42 9.29 -6.63 1.52
C GLY A 42 7.80 -6.96 1.57
N ASP A 43 6.92 -6.04 1.16
CA ASP A 43 5.48 -6.14 1.36
C ASP A 43 4.68 -5.39 0.26
N PRO A 44 4.19 -6.08 -0.77
CA PRO A 44 3.42 -5.45 -1.83
C PRO A 44 2.01 -5.00 -1.40
N ARG A 45 1.53 -5.36 -0.19
CA ARG A 45 0.17 -5.00 0.25
C ARG A 45 -0.03 -3.50 0.38
N SER A 46 0.99 -2.74 0.76
CA SER A 46 0.89 -1.27 0.81
C SER A 46 0.64 -0.68 -0.59
N ILE A 47 1.19 -1.29 -1.65
CA ILE A 47 0.92 -0.88 -3.04
C ILE A 47 -0.54 -1.17 -3.40
N PHE A 48 -1.00 -2.40 -3.18
CA PHE A 48 -2.39 -2.78 -3.48
C PHE A 48 -3.40 -1.97 -2.67
N TYR A 49 -3.11 -1.70 -1.40
CA TYR A 49 -3.94 -0.87 -0.54
C TYR A 49 -3.98 0.58 -1.00
N THR A 50 -2.85 1.15 -1.40
CA THR A 50 -2.80 2.51 -1.96
C THR A 50 -3.66 2.60 -3.23
N VAL A 51 -3.52 1.65 -4.16
CA VAL A 51 -4.36 1.60 -5.38
C VAL A 51 -5.84 1.46 -5.06
N TYR A 52 -6.20 0.58 -4.11
CA TYR A 52 -7.59 0.45 -3.66
C TYR A 52 -8.11 1.76 -3.05
N ALA A 53 -7.33 2.40 -2.19
CA ALA A 53 -7.70 3.65 -1.53
C ALA A 53 -7.83 4.83 -2.50
N ASP A 54 -7.02 4.89 -3.55
CA ASP A 54 -7.07 5.92 -4.59
C ASP A 54 -8.22 5.70 -5.59
N LEU A 55 -8.59 4.43 -5.86
CA LEU A 55 -9.73 4.09 -6.73
C LEU A 55 -11.08 4.17 -6.01
N ALA A 56 -11.12 3.98 -4.69
CA ALA A 56 -12.33 4.11 -3.89
C ALA A 56 -13.02 5.48 -4.06
N PRO A 57 -12.28 6.60 -4.22
CA PRO A 57 -12.83 7.86 -4.64
C PRO A 57 -13.73 7.80 -5.86
N GLY A 58 -13.25 7.21 -6.96
CA GLY A 58 -14.03 7.04 -8.20
C GLY A 58 -15.29 6.19 -8.00
N LEU A 59 -15.23 5.19 -7.12
CA LEU A 59 -16.32 4.25 -6.89
C LEU A 59 -17.49 4.88 -6.09
N TRP A 60 -17.25 5.88 -5.24
CA TRP A 60 -18.33 6.67 -4.62
C TRP A 60 -18.82 7.82 -5.50
N ILE A 61 -18.02 8.27 -6.47
CA ILE A 61 -18.47 9.29 -7.44
C ILE A 61 -19.37 8.68 -8.51
N LEU A 62 -19.21 7.39 -8.85
CA LEU A 62 -20.15 6.70 -9.76
C LEU A 62 -21.61 6.81 -9.30
N PRO A 63 -21.99 6.54 -8.03
CA PRO A 63 -23.33 6.80 -7.54
C PRO A 63 -23.72 8.28 -7.46
N ALA A 64 -22.76 9.19 -7.26
CA ALA A 64 -23.03 10.64 -7.27
C ALA A 64 -23.28 11.19 -8.70
N VAL A 65 -22.65 10.61 -9.72
CA VAL A 65 -22.87 10.91 -11.15
C VAL A 65 -24.11 10.19 -11.70
N THR A 66 -24.48 9.04 -11.13
CA THR A 66 -25.64 8.23 -11.55
C THR A 66 -26.88 8.38 -10.67
N GLY A 67 -26.83 9.22 -9.63
CA GLY A 67 -27.98 9.58 -8.80
C GLY A 67 -28.56 8.44 -7.96
N ASN A 68 -27.75 7.45 -7.54
CA ASN A 68 -28.25 6.32 -6.75
C ASN A 68 -27.39 6.14 -5.49
N PRO A 69 -27.91 6.33 -4.26
CA PRO A 69 -27.11 6.23 -3.05
C PRO A 69 -26.56 4.80 -2.84
N PRO A 70 -25.39 4.63 -2.19
CA PRO A 70 -25.00 3.33 -1.69
C PRO A 70 -25.98 2.96 -0.57
N PHE A 71 -26.68 1.83 -0.73
CA PHE A 71 -27.49 1.22 0.32
C PHE A 71 -26.65 0.91 1.56
#